data_AF-A0A7Y0HZR9-F1
#
_entry.id   AF-A0A7Y0HZR9-F1
#
_cell.length_a   1.000
_cell.length_b   1.000
_cell.length_c   1.000
_cell.angle_alpha   90.00
_cell.angle_beta   90.00
_cell.angle_gamma   90.00
#
_symmetry.space_group_name_H-M   'P 1'
#
loop_
_entity.id
_entity.type
_entity.pdbx_description
1 polymer ?
#
loop_
_entity_poly.entity_id
_entity_poly.type
_entity_poly.pdbx_seq_one_letter_code
_entity_poly.pdbx_strand_id
1 'polypeptide(L)'
;MSTTDTIKETFGAVVEAFAAVKSDNDKLARDVEHVNFYSVLGESAPNSQLPNLWNTLERIEKAVNADPQLKAEFGEKGQKALAAAYTAIAKRLAPAEA
;
A
#
# COMPACT_ATOMS: atom_id res chain seq x y z
N MET A 1 6.84 -22.14 -6.74
CA MET A 1 6.97 -20.71 -7.07
C MET A 1 6.94 -19.98 -5.75
N SER A 2 8.09 -19.44 -5.32
CA SER A 2 8.20 -18.71 -4.06
C SER A 2 7.49 -17.38 -4.23
N THR A 3 6.26 -17.25 -3.71
CA THR A 3 5.57 -15.97 -3.61
C THR A 3 6.23 -15.17 -2.51
N THR A 4 7.38 -14.58 -2.80
CA THR A 4 7.96 -13.60 -1.89
C THR A 4 7.05 -12.38 -1.95
N ASP A 5 6.19 -12.20 -0.95
CA ASP A 5 5.36 -10.99 -0.78
C ASP A 5 6.26 -9.78 -0.50
N THR A 6 7.06 -9.37 -1.47
CA THR A 6 8.01 -8.27 -1.26
C THR A 6 7.26 -6.95 -1.14
N ILE A 7 7.85 -6.03 -0.38
CA ILE A 7 7.38 -4.65 -0.27
C ILE A 7 7.27 -3.99 -1.66
N LYS A 8 8.16 -4.31 -2.58
CA LYS A 8 8.12 -3.81 -3.95
C LYS A 8 6.84 -4.22 -4.68
N GLU A 9 6.55 -5.52 -4.68
CA GLU A 9 5.39 -6.09 -5.40
C GLU A 9 4.07 -5.68 -4.75
N THR A 10 3.97 -5.80 -3.43
CA THR A 10 2.72 -5.49 -2.71
C THR A 10 2.36 -4.02 -2.76
N PHE A 11 3.32 -3.10 -2.59
CA PHE A 11 3.06 -1.67 -2.72
C PHE A 11 2.88 -1.24 -4.18
N GLY A 12 3.57 -1.88 -5.12
CA GLY A 12 3.35 -1.64 -6.56
C GLY A 12 1.91 -1.94 -6.95
N ALA A 13 1.37 -3.06 -6.49
CA ALA A 13 -0.03 -3.44 -6.72
C ALA A 13 -1.03 -2.43 -6.12
N VAL A 14 -0.71 -1.82 -4.97
CA VAL A 14 -1.53 -0.73 -4.40
C VAL A 14 -1.52 0.48 -5.33
N VAL A 15 -0.34 0.91 -5.80
CA VAL A 15 -0.22 2.06 -6.71
C VAL A 15 -0.94 1.82 -8.02
N GLU A 16 -0.82 0.63 -8.61
CA GLU A 16 -1.53 0.26 -9.84
C GLU A 16 -3.05 0.26 -9.64
N ALA A 17 -3.53 -0.27 -8.50
CA ALA A 17 -4.95 -0.23 -8.17
C ALA A 17 -5.45 1.22 -8.06
N PHE A 18 -4.66 2.14 -7.51
CA PHE A 18 -5.01 3.56 -7.46
C PHE A 18 -4.91 4.30 -8.78
N ALA A 19 -3.94 3.97 -9.63
CA ALA A 19 -3.82 4.56 -10.96
C ALA A 19 -5.05 4.25 -11.83
N ALA A 20 -5.73 3.12 -11.56
CA ALA A 20 -6.98 2.77 -12.21
C ALA A 20 -8.19 3.57 -11.68
N VAL A 21 -8.08 4.20 -10.50
CA VAL A 21 -9.15 5.00 -9.90
C VAL A 21 -9.01 6.47 -10.30
N LYS A 22 -10.04 7.04 -10.92
CA LYS A 22 -10.05 8.47 -11.27
C LYS A 22 -10.53 9.31 -10.08
N SER A 23 -9.60 9.70 -9.21
CA SER A 23 -9.88 10.57 -8.06
C SER A 23 -9.33 11.98 -8.23
N ASP A 24 -10.14 13.00 -7.98
CA ASP A 24 -9.71 14.41 -7.86
C ASP A 24 -9.18 14.76 -6.45
N ASN A 25 -8.96 13.75 -5.59
CA ASN A 25 -8.49 13.97 -4.23
C ASN A 25 -6.96 14.11 -4.17
N ASP A 26 -6.47 15.35 -4.15
CA ASP A 26 -5.04 15.67 -4.03
C ASP A 26 -4.34 15.00 -2.84
N LYS A 27 -5.04 14.81 -1.71
CA LYS A 27 -4.45 14.15 -0.53
C LYS A 27 -4.23 12.66 -0.79
N LEU A 28 -5.21 12.02 -1.43
CA LEU A 28 -5.10 10.62 -1.82
C LEU A 28 -3.97 10.42 -2.83
N ALA A 29 -3.85 11.32 -3.83
CA ALA A 29 -2.75 11.28 -4.79
C ALA A 29 -1.38 11.32 -4.10
N ARG A 30 -1.18 12.25 -3.16
CA ARG A 30 0.07 12.34 -2.38
C ARG A 30 0.35 11.11 -1.53
N ASP A 31 -0.68 10.53 -0.91
CA ASP A 31 -0.52 9.31 -0.14
C ASP A 31 -0.11 8.13 -1.05
N VAL A 32 -0.67 8.04 -2.26
CA VAL A 32 -0.29 7.04 -3.27
C VAL A 32 1.13 7.25 -3.78
N GLU A 33 1.56 8.50 -4.02
CA GLU A 33 2.95 8.81 -4.37
C GLU A 33 3.93 8.39 -3.28
N HIS A 34 3.56 8.56 -2.01
CA HIS A 34 4.36 8.12 -0.88
C HIS A 34 4.48 6.58 -0.86
N VAL A 35 3.40 5.85 -1.13
CA VAL A 35 3.45 4.38 -1.29
C VAL A 35 4.34 3.97 -2.48
N ASN A 36 4.25 4.67 -3.60
CA ASN A 36 5.08 4.43 -4.79
C ASN A 36 6.57 4.58 -4.48
N PHE A 37 6.94 5.61 -3.71
CA PHE A 37 8.31 5.78 -3.25
C PHE A 37 8.84 4.54 -2.52
N TYR A 38 8.07 3.94 -1.62
CA TYR A 38 8.48 2.70 -0.94
C TYR A 38 8.43 1.45 -1.81
N SER A 39 7.51 1.39 -2.78
CA SER A 39 7.53 0.32 -3.79
C SER A 39 8.87 0.32 -4.54
N VAL A 40 9.35 1.49 -4.96
CA VAL A 40 10.65 1.63 -5.64
C VAL A 40 11.81 1.27 -4.71
N LEU A 41 11.78 1.71 -3.45
CA LEU A 41 12.82 1.37 -2.47
C LEU A 41 12.88 -0.12 -2.14
N GLY A 42 11.76 -0.84 -2.19
CA GLY A 42 11.75 -2.28 -1.94
C GLY A 42 12.29 -2.64 -0.55
N GLU A 43 13.15 -3.66 -0.53
CA GLU A 43 13.84 -4.11 0.68
C GLU A 43 14.88 -3.10 1.21
N SER A 44 15.26 -2.07 0.45
CA SER A 44 16.12 -1.00 0.96
C SER A 44 15.39 0.01 1.85
N ALA A 45 14.05 -0.03 1.90
CA ALA A 45 13.28 0.88 2.76
C ALA A 45 13.61 0.69 4.26
N PRO A 46 13.98 1.73 5.01
CA PRO A 46 14.35 1.55 6.41
C PRO A 46 13.14 1.11 7.27
N ASN A 47 13.35 0.13 8.16
CA ASN A 47 12.29 -0.38 9.04
C ASN A 47 11.64 0.73 9.89
N SER A 48 12.41 1.75 10.28
CA SER A 48 11.92 2.92 11.04
C SER A 48 10.89 3.76 10.28
N GLN A 49 10.81 3.63 8.95
CA GLN A 49 9.84 4.35 8.11
C GLN A 49 8.56 3.56 7.83
N LEU A 50 8.57 2.25 8.06
CA LEU A 50 7.40 1.39 7.79
C LEU A 50 6.16 1.75 8.63
N PRO A 51 6.27 2.21 9.90
CA PRO A 51 5.09 2.72 10.61
C PRO A 51 4.45 3.93 9.95
N ASN A 52 5.24 4.83 9.35
CA ASN A 52 4.71 5.98 8.61
C ASN A 52 4.00 5.54 7.32
N LEU A 53 4.56 4.53 6.65
CA LEU A 53 3.92 3.91 5.50
C LEU A 53 2.62 3.20 5.87
N TRP A 54 2.58 2.48 7.00
CA TRP A 54 1.36 1.86 7.51
C TRP A 54 0.23 2.89 7.68
N ASN A 55 0.53 4.00 8.36
CA ASN A 55 -0.42 5.11 8.53
C ASN A 55 -0.89 5.68 7.18
N THR A 56 -0.02 5.70 6.17
CA THR A 56 -0.37 6.15 4.81
C THR A 56 -1.36 5.19 4.16
N LEU A 57 -1.15 3.88 4.26
CA LEU A 57 -2.09 2.85 3.79
C LEU A 57 -3.45 2.96 4.50
N GLU A 58 -3.48 3.29 5.80
CA GLU A 58 -4.74 3.49 6.54
C GLU A 58 -5.51 4.72 6.07
N ARG A 59 -4.81 5.82 5.75
CA ARG A 59 -5.45 7.02 5.19
C ARG A 59 -6.05 6.72 3.82
N ILE A 60 -5.31 5.99 3.00
CA ILE A 60 -5.73 5.53 1.69
C ILE A 60 -6.99 4.65 1.80
N GLU A 61 -6.96 3.64 2.67
CA GLU A 61 -8.09 2.74 2.91
C GLU A 61 -9.34 3.49 3.37
N LYS A 62 -9.17 4.47 4.27
CA LYS A 62 -10.27 5.34 4.73
C LYS A 62 -10.84 6.17 3.59
N ALA A 63 -9.99 6.75 2.74
CA ALA A 63 -10.43 7.56 1.61
C ALA A 63 -11.23 6.73 0.59
N VAL A 64 -10.73 5.53 0.25
CA VAL A 64 -11.45 4.60 -0.64
C VAL A 64 -12.77 4.18 -0.05
N ASN A 65 -12.82 3.85 1.25
CA ASN A 65 -14.07 3.40 1.86
C ASN A 65 -15.10 4.51 2.08
N ALA A 66 -14.66 5.77 2.17
CA ALA A 66 -15.54 6.92 2.33
C ALA A 66 -16.27 7.30 1.04
N ASP A 67 -15.68 6.99 -0.12
CA ASP A 67 -16.25 7.30 -1.43
C ASP A 67 -16.75 6.02 -2.13
N PRO A 68 -18.07 5.87 -2.36
CA PRO A 68 -18.62 4.67 -3.00
C PRO A 68 -18.09 4.42 -4.41
N GLN A 69 -17.77 5.47 -5.17
CA GLN A 69 -17.23 5.36 -6.52
C GLN A 69 -15.78 4.88 -6.46
N LEU A 70 -14.94 5.50 -5.62
CA LEU A 70 -13.56 5.05 -5.42
C LEU A 70 -13.54 3.60 -4.93
N LYS A 71 -14.43 3.23 -4.01
CA LYS A 71 -14.56 1.84 -3.53
C LYS A 71 -14.89 0.86 -4.65
N ALA A 72 -15.80 1.23 -5.53
CA ALA A 72 -16.19 0.39 -6.67
C ALA A 72 -15.05 0.25 -7.69
N GLU A 73 -14.36 1.35 -8.02
CA GLU A 73 -13.23 1.35 -8.96
C GLU A 73 -12.00 0.65 -8.39
N PHE A 74 -11.70 0.84 -7.11
CA PHE A 74 -10.60 0.18 -6.42
C PHE A 74 -10.81 -1.33 -6.29
N GLY A 75 -12.06 -1.74 -6.03
CA GLY A 75 -12.53 -3.11 -6.12
C GLY A 75 -11.79 -4.13 -5.24
N GLU A 76 -12.06 -5.42 -5.48
CA GLU A 76 -11.46 -6.51 -4.70
C GLU A 76 -9.94 -6.60 -4.90
N LYS A 77 -9.44 -6.28 -6.10
CA LYS A 77 -8.02 -6.31 -6.41
C LYS A 77 -7.24 -5.29 -5.57
N GLY A 78 -7.72 -4.05 -5.50
CA GLY A 78 -7.10 -3.02 -4.66
C GLY A 78 -7.16 -3.38 -3.17
N GLN A 79 -8.28 -3.93 -2.70
CA GLN A 79 -8.39 -4.37 -1.30
C GLN A 79 -7.40 -5.48 -0.95
N LYS A 80 -7.23 -6.46 -1.85
CA LYS A 80 -6.22 -7.51 -1.69
C LYS A 80 -4.80 -6.93 -1.68
N ALA A 81 -4.53 -5.93 -2.53
CA ALA A 81 -3.23 -5.25 -2.54
C ALA A 81 -2.96 -4.52 -1.21
N LEU A 82 -3.94 -3.81 -0.64
CA LEU A 82 -3.80 -3.18 0.68
C LEU A 82 -3.54 -4.22 1.78
N ALA A 83 -4.29 -5.31 1.81
CA ALA A 83 -4.09 -6.37 2.79
C ALA A 83 -2.70 -7.02 2.69
N ALA A 84 -2.22 -7.24 1.47
CA ALA A 84 -0.87 -7.76 1.21
C ALA A 84 0.21 -6.75 1.66
N ALA A 85 0.00 -5.46 1.39
CA ALA A 85 0.90 -4.38 1.80
C ALA A 85 1.04 -4.31 3.33
N TYR A 86 -0.06 -4.37 4.08
CA TYR A 86 -0.02 -4.46 5.54
C TYR A 86 0.72 -5.72 6.02
N THR A 87 0.45 -6.86 5.40
CA THR A 87 1.12 -8.13 5.73
C THR A 87 2.62 -8.04 5.51
N ALA A 88 3.07 -7.41 4.42
CA ALA A 88 4.49 -7.21 4.12
C ALA A 88 5.18 -6.33 5.17
N ILE A 89 4.53 -5.24 5.61
CA ILE A 89 5.04 -4.40 6.70
C ILE A 89 5.12 -5.19 8.01
N ALA A 90 4.06 -5.92 8.37
CA ALA A 90 4.02 -6.69 9.60
C ALA A 90 5.11 -7.78 9.63
N LYS A 91 5.29 -8.53 8.54
CA LYS A 91 6.36 -9.52 8.39
C LYS A 91 7.74 -8.88 8.57
N ARG A 92 7.94 -7.68 8.05
CA ARG A 92 9.24 -6.99 8.09
C ARG A 92 9.55 -6.34 9.45
N LEU A 93 8.52 -5.94 10.19
CA LEU A 93 8.65 -5.42 11.54
C LEU A 93 8.62 -6.51 12.62
N ALA A 94 8.26 -7.75 12.26
CA ALA A 94 8.34 -8.87 13.17
C ALA A 94 9.79 -9.01 13.70
N PRO A 95 9.96 -9.35 14.98
CA PRO A 95 11.29 -9.66 15.50
C PRO A 95 11.87 -10.82 14.68
N ALA A 96 13.15 -10.73 14.32
CA ALA A 96 13.84 -11.89 13.76
C ALA A 96 13.72 -13.03 14.77
N GLU A 97 13.14 -14.16 14.36
CA GLU A 97 13.09 -15.36 15.18
C GLU A 97 14.54 -15.68 15.61
N ALA A 98 14.77 -15.70 16.92
CA ALA A 98 16.08 -15.87 17.55
C ALA A 98 16.56 -17.32 17.49
#